data_AF-A0A2G9V3I6-F1
#
_entry.id   AF-A0A2G9V3I6-F1
#
_cell.length_a   1.000
_cell.length_b   1.000
_cell.length_c   1.000
_cell.angle_alpha   90.00
_cell.angle_beta   90.00
_cell.angle_gamma   90.00
#
_symmetry.space_group_name_H-M   'P 1'
#
loop_
_entity.id
_entity.type
_entity.pdbx_description
1 polymer ?
#
loop_
_entity_poly.entity_id
_entity_poly.type
_entity_poly.pdbx_seq_one_letter_code
_entity_poly.pdbx_strand_id
1 'polypeptide(L)'
;MHAQLRADVKQLISFWQVLYADGKYIKKEIFLTKDNDLAITPNLNQIEPYVEQLGHRASSQTWHAASSSTHYVNTLTLSKNAITSTRGSVSRKFVPNGKNTMDVEKQVKMFLKWRSLILLLVGNEIERLCAWLHPLAESTEEGVAPVEQWMKSTLPEIRVETRVLKENSKLAWEISPELAVNLPTRFRTCPTLRDTIQEMVRLQPEAVSHLPDALPLFLGDVTVFEHTDIAHVLTWATCSPVMALSLLTPRQYPLHPVTVQYAVRVLRSYPADALLMYIPQLVQAVRHDTMGYVAELIVWLASHSQLLAHQLIWNMETNMYTDEDSKNKDPALFDALNDIIKKVLPSLTVTITNSLRFKMFAIQTTSQLEGAARRFHEAEFSLFHRLTAISGTIKPYPKGDARKKACLKALAEVKLETITYLPSNPEAFLLEIDYSSGTPMQSAAKAPFLARFKVQRCGVQELERIGLEAQSHEKGKQPPPEADLNELRKISDSGTCWQAAIFKVGDDVRQDMLALQLMQLMKNVWAGLGLPVCVFPYRVVATSPGCGVIECVPNSKSRDQLGRQTDFVEFIEILSVMLKRPAHYMDG
;
A
#
# COMPACT_ATOMS: atom_id res chain seq x y z
N MET A 1 17.40 -14.10 -15.13
CA MET A 1 16.03 -14.30 -14.63
C MET A 1 15.17 -15.08 -15.62
N HIS A 2 14.97 -14.63 -16.87
CA HIS A 2 14.16 -15.34 -17.88
C HIS A 2 14.57 -16.81 -18.13
N ALA A 3 15.88 -17.12 -18.20
CA ALA A 3 16.34 -18.50 -18.41
C ALA A 3 16.00 -19.44 -17.25
N GLN A 4 16.07 -18.94 -16.00
CA GLN A 4 15.69 -19.71 -14.82
C GLN A 4 14.19 -19.96 -14.80
N LEU A 5 13.38 -18.92 -15.01
CA LEU A 5 11.92 -19.06 -15.06
C LEU A 5 11.48 -20.05 -16.16
N ARG A 6 12.14 -20.04 -17.32
CA ARG A 6 11.90 -21.03 -18.38
C ARG A 6 12.19 -22.46 -17.90
N ALA A 7 13.28 -22.67 -17.17
CA ALA A 7 13.60 -23.98 -16.60
C ALA A 7 12.55 -24.42 -15.56
N ASP A 8 12.10 -23.51 -14.70
CA ASP A 8 11.09 -23.77 -13.69
C ASP A 8 9.73 -24.13 -14.33
N VAL A 9 9.32 -23.42 -15.38
CA VAL A 9 8.11 -23.74 -16.15
C VAL A 9 8.22 -25.12 -16.80
N LYS A 10 9.38 -25.48 -17.36
CA LYS A 10 9.60 -26.84 -17.90
C LYS A 10 9.50 -27.92 -16.82
N GLN A 11 9.98 -27.65 -15.61
CA GLN A 11 9.81 -28.56 -14.47
C GLN A 11 8.34 -28.70 -14.06
N LEU A 12 7.58 -27.61 -14.03
CA LEU A 12 6.13 -27.65 -13.74
C LEU A 12 5.36 -28.44 -14.81
N ILE A 13 5.69 -28.27 -16.09
CA ILE A 13 5.12 -29.05 -17.19
C ILE A 13 5.44 -30.54 -17.02
N SER A 14 6.70 -30.87 -16.71
CA SER A 14 7.11 -32.25 -16.47
C SER A 14 6.38 -32.86 -15.26
N PHE A 15 6.27 -32.12 -14.16
CA PHE A 15 5.51 -32.52 -12.98
C PHE A 15 4.04 -32.79 -13.33
N TRP A 16 3.41 -31.90 -14.09
CA TRP A 16 2.04 -32.07 -14.55
C TRP A 16 1.88 -33.32 -15.43
N GLN A 17 2.81 -33.58 -16.36
CA GLN A 17 2.77 -34.75 -17.24
C GLN A 17 2.94 -36.07 -16.47
N VAL A 18 3.85 -36.12 -15.49
CA VAL A 18 4.03 -37.28 -14.61
C VAL A 18 2.76 -37.53 -13.79
N LEU A 19 2.21 -36.48 -13.16
CA LEU A 19 0.97 -36.59 -12.40
C LEU A 19 -0.22 -37.00 -13.29
N TYR A 20 -0.24 -36.52 -14.53
CA TYR A 20 -1.25 -36.90 -15.51
C TYR A 20 -1.11 -38.38 -15.90
N ALA A 21 0.11 -38.90 -16.09
CA ALA A 21 0.36 -40.31 -16.37
C ALA A 21 0.02 -41.24 -15.18
N ASP A 22 0.23 -40.76 -13.94
CA ASP A 22 0.00 -41.51 -12.70
C ASP A 22 -1.45 -41.96 -12.47
N GLY A 23 -2.42 -41.38 -13.19
CA GLY A 23 -3.81 -41.84 -13.16
C GLY A 23 -3.97 -43.32 -13.52
N LYS A 24 -3.01 -43.91 -14.25
CA LYS A 24 -3.00 -45.34 -14.61
C LYS A 24 -2.38 -46.25 -13.53
N TYR A 25 -1.61 -45.70 -12.59
CA TYR A 25 -0.85 -46.45 -11.58
C TYR A 25 -1.49 -46.42 -10.18
N ILE A 26 -2.43 -45.51 -9.90
CA ILE A 26 -3.26 -45.54 -8.69
C ILE A 26 -4.25 -46.72 -8.79
N LYS A 27 -3.76 -47.93 -8.55
CA LYS A 27 -4.53 -49.17 -8.51
C LYS A 27 -4.82 -49.56 -7.06
N LYS A 28 -5.90 -50.29 -6.84
CA LYS A 28 -6.32 -50.83 -5.53
C LYS A 28 -5.17 -51.52 -4.76
N GLU A 29 -4.21 -52.10 -5.49
CA GLU A 29 -3.03 -52.82 -4.98
C GLU A 29 -2.10 -51.98 -4.10
N ILE A 30 -2.00 -50.66 -4.32
CA ILE A 30 -1.17 -49.76 -3.48
C ILE A 30 -1.74 -49.62 -2.06
N PHE A 31 -3.05 -49.77 -1.90
CA PHE A 31 -3.75 -49.64 -0.62
C PHE A 31 -4.03 -50.99 0.06
N LEU A 32 -3.88 -52.10 -0.67
CA LEU A 32 -4.04 -53.46 -0.14
C LEU A 32 -2.79 -53.96 0.60
N THR A 33 -1.63 -53.32 0.42
CA THR A 33 -0.33 -53.78 0.95
C THR A 33 -0.05 -53.41 2.41
N LYS A 34 -1.02 -52.87 3.17
CA LYS A 34 -0.80 -52.43 4.56
C LYS A 34 -1.16 -53.42 5.68
N ASP A 35 -1.55 -54.65 5.36
CA ASP A 35 -1.95 -55.63 6.40
C ASP A 35 -1.01 -56.85 6.57
N ASN A 36 0.11 -56.99 5.84
CA ASN A 36 0.95 -58.19 6.04
C ASN A 36 2.48 -58.11 5.92
N ASP A 37 3.10 -56.97 5.62
CA ASP A 37 4.59 -56.90 5.59
C ASP A 37 5.17 -55.99 6.67
N LEU A 38 5.24 -56.55 7.88
CA LEU A 38 6.22 -56.17 8.90
C LEU A 38 7.59 -56.76 8.53
N ALA A 39 8.20 -56.27 7.44
CA ALA A 39 9.64 -56.38 7.17
C ALA A 39 10.01 -55.63 5.88
N ILE A 40 9.92 -54.29 5.88
CA ILE A 40 10.79 -53.49 5.03
C ILE A 40 11.69 -52.70 5.97
N THR A 41 12.88 -53.24 6.20
CA THR A 41 14.01 -52.48 6.72
C THR A 41 14.21 -51.24 5.84
N PRO A 42 14.39 -50.05 6.44
CA PRO A 42 14.54 -48.82 5.67
C PRO A 42 15.94 -48.82 5.11
N ASN A 43 16.09 -48.97 3.79
CA ASN A 43 17.37 -48.64 3.16
C ASN A 43 17.43 -47.11 2.97
N LEU A 44 17.55 -46.41 4.10
CA LEU A 44 17.71 -44.97 4.21
C LEU A 44 19.20 -44.58 4.20
N ASN A 45 20.06 -45.33 3.52
CA ASN A 45 21.51 -45.04 3.45
C ASN A 45 22.01 -44.72 2.03
N GLN A 46 21.11 -44.44 1.08
CA GLN A 46 21.49 -44.02 -0.28
C GLN A 46 20.91 -42.66 -0.71
N ILE A 47 20.32 -41.88 0.21
CA ILE A 47 19.94 -40.48 -0.01
C ILE A 47 20.74 -39.56 0.94
N GLU A 48 21.90 -40.03 1.41
CA GLU A 48 22.73 -39.34 2.40
C GLU A 48 23.93 -38.55 1.83
N PRO A 49 23.85 -38.02 0.58
CA PRO A 49 24.58 -36.78 0.28
C PRO A 49 23.73 -35.66 -0.32
N TYR A 50 22.40 -35.79 -0.46
CA TYR A 50 21.58 -34.74 -1.07
C TYR A 50 20.82 -33.87 -0.04
N VAL A 51 20.57 -34.38 1.17
CA VAL A 51 19.81 -33.66 2.21
C VAL A 51 20.67 -32.59 2.92
N GLU A 52 21.98 -32.80 3.07
CA GLU A 52 22.89 -31.76 3.61
C GLU A 52 23.17 -30.62 2.62
N GLN A 53 23.08 -30.87 1.31
CA GLN A 53 23.18 -29.79 0.31
C GLN A 53 21.88 -28.99 0.11
N LEU A 54 20.73 -29.56 0.46
CA LEU A 54 19.44 -28.84 0.45
C LEU A 54 19.24 -27.98 1.71
N GLY A 55 19.82 -28.36 2.85
CA GLY A 55 19.85 -27.54 4.06
C GLY A 55 20.62 -26.21 3.92
N HIS A 56 21.48 -26.10 2.91
CA HIS A 56 22.21 -24.86 2.58
C HIS A 56 21.65 -24.09 1.36
N ARG A 57 20.61 -24.60 0.70
CA ARG A 57 19.89 -23.86 -0.37
C ARG A 57 18.46 -23.47 -0.01
N ALA A 58 17.85 -24.10 0.99
CA ALA A 58 16.49 -23.81 1.45
C ALA A 58 16.37 -22.54 2.33
N SER A 59 17.42 -21.71 2.42
CA SER A 59 17.37 -20.39 3.04
C SER A 59 17.44 -19.23 2.03
N SER A 60 17.22 -19.48 0.74
CA SER A 60 17.06 -18.39 -0.23
C SER A 60 15.97 -18.72 -1.25
N GLN A 61 15.05 -17.77 -1.43
CA GLN A 61 14.07 -17.67 -2.52
C GLN A 61 12.72 -18.36 -2.30
N THR A 62 12.00 -17.96 -1.25
CA THR A 62 10.53 -17.91 -1.25
C THR A 62 10.11 -16.46 -1.44
N TRP A 63 9.72 -16.09 -2.67
CA TRP A 63 9.43 -14.70 -3.10
C TRP A 63 8.08 -14.14 -2.60
N HIS A 64 7.69 -14.44 -1.36
CA HIS A 64 6.53 -13.84 -0.70
C HIS A 64 6.82 -13.27 0.70
N ALA A 65 8.09 -13.14 1.10
CA ALA A 65 8.45 -12.36 2.29
C ALA A 65 9.12 -11.05 1.86
N ALA A 66 8.41 -9.94 2.04
CA ALA A 66 8.89 -8.59 1.78
C ALA A 66 10.07 -8.20 2.69
N SER A 67 10.93 -7.33 2.17
CA SER A 67 11.91 -6.57 2.96
C SER A 67 11.21 -5.58 3.89
N SER A 68 11.42 -5.72 5.19
CA SER A 68 11.62 -4.59 6.11
C SER A 68 12.56 -5.03 7.22
N SER A 69 13.60 -4.24 7.43
CA SER A 69 14.65 -4.40 8.43
C SER A 69 14.18 -3.96 9.81
N THR A 70 14.41 -4.78 10.83
CA THR A 70 15.06 -4.34 12.09
C THR A 70 15.54 -5.55 12.89
N HIS A 71 16.69 -5.36 13.51
CA HIS A 71 17.54 -6.38 14.11
C HIS A 71 16.96 -7.01 15.39
N TYR A 72 17.01 -8.35 15.40
CA TYR A 72 17.42 -9.28 16.47
C TYR A 72 17.36 -8.83 17.94
N VAL A 73 16.77 -9.68 18.79
CA VAL A 73 17.52 -10.58 19.70
C VAL A 73 16.73 -11.87 20.00
N ASN A 74 17.32 -12.98 19.53
CA ASN A 74 17.45 -14.33 20.09
C ASN A 74 16.29 -15.04 20.82
N THR A 75 15.77 -16.03 20.11
CA THR A 75 15.44 -17.37 20.61
C THR A 75 16.61 -18.05 21.33
N LEU A 76 16.34 -18.64 22.49
CA LEU A 76 17.11 -19.78 23.00
C LEU A 76 16.17 -20.93 23.41
N THR A 77 16.30 -22.01 22.63
CA THR A 77 16.43 -23.41 23.05
C THR A 77 15.24 -24.09 23.75
N LEU A 78 14.42 -24.81 22.98
CA LEU A 78 13.73 -25.98 23.51
C LEU A 78 14.63 -27.21 23.36
N SER A 79 15.07 -27.68 24.52
CA SER A 79 15.89 -28.84 24.81
C SER A 79 15.45 -30.11 24.04
N LYS A 80 16.45 -30.81 23.49
CA LYS A 80 16.38 -32.25 23.19
C LYS A 80 16.25 -33.00 24.52
N ASN A 81 15.03 -33.34 24.93
CA ASN A 81 14.67 -34.50 25.78
C ASN A 81 13.28 -34.29 26.39
N ALA A 82 12.22 -34.83 25.76
CA ALA A 82 10.97 -35.21 26.43
C ALA A 82 10.04 -35.96 25.47
N ILE A 83 10.34 -37.24 25.18
CA ILE A 83 9.31 -38.18 24.72
C ILE A 83 9.40 -39.42 25.61
N THR A 84 8.69 -39.38 26.73
CA THR A 84 8.28 -40.56 27.47
C THR A 84 6.82 -40.42 27.89
N SER A 85 6.04 -41.41 27.43
CA SER A 85 4.79 -41.93 28.00
C SER A 85 3.55 -41.02 28.08
N THR A 86 2.54 -41.34 27.25
CA THR A 86 1.27 -41.91 27.73
C THR A 86 0.71 -42.90 26.69
N ARG A 87 0.97 -44.19 26.90
CA ARG A 87 0.26 -45.31 26.27
C ARG A 87 -1.11 -45.44 26.93
N GLY A 88 -2.17 -45.04 26.24
CA GLY A 88 -3.55 -45.43 26.55
C GLY A 88 -4.02 -46.47 25.54
N SER A 89 -3.91 -47.75 25.91
CA SER A 89 -4.33 -48.88 25.09
C SER A 89 -5.86 -49.06 25.15
N VAL A 90 -6.55 -48.84 24.02
CA VAL A 90 -7.88 -49.41 23.77
C VAL A 90 -7.72 -50.48 22.70
N SER A 91 -7.54 -51.72 23.16
CA SER A 91 -7.56 -52.91 22.32
C SER A 91 -8.98 -53.12 21.79
N ARG A 92 -9.23 -52.76 20.52
CA ARG A 92 -10.41 -53.22 19.79
C ARG A 92 -10.06 -54.56 19.14
N LYS A 93 -10.57 -55.65 19.72
CA LYS A 93 -10.57 -56.98 19.09
C LYS A 93 -11.24 -56.86 17.71
N PHE A 94 -10.47 -57.04 16.66
CA PHE A 94 -10.98 -57.12 15.29
C PHE A 94 -11.64 -58.48 15.08
N VAL A 95 -12.94 -58.47 14.81
CA VAL A 95 -13.66 -59.58 14.18
C VAL A 95 -13.43 -59.44 12.67
N PRO A 96 -12.95 -60.47 11.95
CA PRO A 96 -12.69 -60.38 10.53
C PRO A 96 -14.04 -60.39 9.80
N ASN A 97 -14.45 -59.25 9.26
CA ASN A 97 -15.66 -59.17 8.45
C ASN A 97 -15.40 -58.20 7.28
N GLY A 98 -15.74 -58.63 6.06
CA GLY A 98 -15.37 -58.09 4.73
C GLY A 98 -15.61 -56.60 4.42
N LYS A 99 -15.09 -55.67 5.24
CA LYS A 99 -15.23 -54.21 5.11
C LYS A 99 -14.03 -53.50 4.45
N ASN A 100 -12.87 -54.14 4.32
CA ASN A 100 -11.63 -53.48 3.86
C ASN A 100 -11.66 -53.08 2.37
N THR A 101 -12.34 -53.83 1.51
CA THR A 101 -12.38 -53.54 0.05
C THR A 101 -13.16 -52.26 -0.28
N MET A 102 -14.22 -51.97 0.48
CA MET A 102 -15.04 -50.78 0.29
C MET A 102 -14.34 -49.51 0.78
N ASP A 103 -13.41 -49.63 1.73
CA ASP A 103 -12.59 -48.53 2.24
C ASP A 103 -11.46 -48.16 1.24
N VAL A 104 -10.80 -49.17 0.68
CA VAL A 104 -9.79 -48.99 -0.38
C VAL A 104 -10.37 -48.32 -1.63
N GLU A 105 -11.58 -48.71 -2.07
CA GLU A 105 -12.25 -48.04 -3.20
C GLU A 105 -12.57 -46.57 -2.93
N LYS A 106 -12.98 -46.24 -1.71
CA LYS A 106 -13.23 -44.85 -1.30
C LYS A 106 -11.93 -44.04 -1.28
N GLN A 107 -10.86 -44.62 -0.75
CA GLN A 107 -9.54 -43.99 -0.75
C GLN A 107 -9.07 -43.72 -2.18
N VAL A 108 -9.12 -44.70 -3.09
CA VAL A 108 -8.74 -44.52 -4.50
C VAL A 108 -9.55 -43.39 -5.16
N LYS A 109 -10.88 -43.35 -4.93
CA LYS A 109 -11.73 -42.25 -5.45
C LYS A 109 -11.32 -40.88 -4.90
N MET A 110 -10.95 -40.80 -3.62
CA MET A 110 -10.49 -39.57 -2.99
C MET A 110 -9.15 -39.09 -3.58
N PHE A 111 -8.18 -39.99 -3.75
CA PHE A 111 -6.90 -39.67 -4.40
C PHE A 111 -7.06 -39.20 -5.84
N LEU A 112 -7.99 -39.79 -6.60
CA LEU A 112 -8.30 -39.34 -7.96
C LEU A 112 -8.89 -37.92 -7.99
N LYS A 113 -9.72 -37.57 -7.00
CA LYS A 113 -10.25 -36.21 -6.84
C LYS A 113 -9.14 -35.21 -6.50
N TRP A 114 -8.28 -35.53 -5.53
CA TRP A 114 -7.14 -34.69 -5.16
C TRP A 114 -6.19 -34.47 -6.34
N ARG A 115 -5.87 -35.54 -7.07
CA ARG A 115 -5.08 -35.47 -8.30
C ARG A 115 -5.71 -34.54 -9.33
N SER A 116 -7.02 -34.65 -9.56
CA SER A 116 -7.73 -33.78 -10.50
C SER A 116 -7.64 -32.30 -10.10
N LEU A 117 -7.76 -31.99 -8.80
CA LEU A 117 -7.61 -30.64 -8.29
C LEU A 117 -6.19 -30.09 -8.50
N ILE A 118 -5.16 -30.90 -8.21
CA ILE A 118 -3.76 -30.50 -8.43
C ILE A 118 -3.49 -30.26 -9.92
N LEU A 119 -3.99 -31.11 -10.80
CA LEU A 119 -3.84 -30.93 -12.26
C LEU A 119 -4.48 -29.62 -12.76
N LEU A 120 -5.63 -29.23 -12.20
CA LEU A 120 -6.27 -27.94 -12.51
C LEU A 120 -5.45 -26.74 -12.01
N LEU A 121 -4.96 -26.81 -10.77
CA LEU A 121 -4.18 -25.73 -10.16
C LEU A 121 -2.85 -25.52 -10.88
N VAL A 122 -2.13 -26.61 -11.15
CA VAL A 122 -0.84 -26.58 -11.85
C VAL A 122 -1.06 -26.19 -13.31
N GLY A 123 -2.11 -26.68 -13.97
CA GLY A 123 -2.46 -26.29 -15.32
C GLY A 123 -2.69 -24.78 -15.45
N ASN A 124 -3.45 -24.19 -14.51
CA ASN A 124 -3.67 -22.75 -14.45
C ASN A 124 -2.38 -21.94 -14.19
N GLU A 125 -1.47 -22.43 -13.33
CA GLU A 125 -0.18 -21.77 -13.10
C GLU A 125 0.76 -21.86 -14.31
N ILE A 126 0.76 -23.00 -15.02
CA ILE A 126 1.53 -23.13 -16.26
C ILE A 126 1.03 -22.09 -17.28
N GLU A 127 -0.27 -21.98 -17.49
CA GLU A 127 -0.85 -20.97 -18.39
C GLU A 127 -0.45 -19.55 -17.98
N ARG A 128 -0.58 -19.21 -16.69
CA ARG A 128 -0.22 -17.90 -16.13
C ARG A 128 1.27 -17.58 -16.31
N LEU A 129 2.18 -18.51 -16.01
CA LEU A 129 3.62 -18.31 -16.14
C LEU A 129 4.08 -18.29 -17.59
N CYS A 130 3.45 -19.07 -18.47
CA CYS A 130 3.69 -19.03 -19.91
C CYS A 130 3.30 -17.67 -20.50
N ALA A 131 2.15 -17.12 -20.09
CA ALA A 131 1.74 -15.77 -20.48
C ALA A 131 2.73 -14.70 -19.97
N TRP A 132 3.31 -14.89 -18.78
CA TRP A 132 4.35 -14.00 -18.25
C TRP A 132 5.69 -14.11 -18.99
N LEU A 133 6.07 -15.31 -19.44
CA LEU A 133 7.28 -15.54 -20.23
C LEU A 133 7.18 -14.97 -21.65
N HIS A 134 6.00 -15.08 -22.28
CA HIS A 134 5.77 -14.69 -23.67
C HIS A 134 4.58 -13.72 -23.78
N PRO A 135 4.68 -12.50 -23.22
CA PRO A 135 3.57 -11.53 -23.20
C PRO A 135 3.16 -11.07 -24.61
N LEU A 136 4.06 -11.15 -25.60
CA LEU A 136 3.80 -10.80 -27.00
C LEU A 136 3.32 -11.99 -27.86
N ALA A 137 3.11 -13.16 -27.25
CA ALA A 137 2.71 -14.40 -27.92
C ALA A 137 3.63 -14.84 -29.09
N GLU A 138 4.91 -14.48 -29.04
CA GLU A 138 5.88 -14.79 -30.10
C GLU A 138 6.27 -16.28 -30.16
N SER A 139 6.18 -17.01 -29.05
CA SER A 139 6.48 -18.44 -28.98
C SER A 139 5.71 -19.17 -27.89
N THR A 140 5.40 -20.44 -28.13
CA THR A 140 4.84 -21.36 -27.13
C THR A 140 5.93 -22.32 -26.65
N GLU A 141 6.02 -22.55 -25.34
CA GLU A 141 6.96 -23.54 -24.80
C GLU A 141 6.53 -24.96 -25.16
N GLU A 142 7.51 -25.83 -25.42
CA GLU A 142 7.27 -27.25 -25.71
C GLU A 142 6.59 -27.94 -24.53
N GLY A 143 5.57 -28.75 -24.81
CA GLY A 143 4.83 -29.52 -23.78
C GLY A 143 3.66 -28.78 -23.11
N VAL A 144 3.41 -27.51 -23.46
CA VAL A 144 2.23 -26.76 -22.99
C VAL A 144 0.93 -27.20 -23.69
N ALA A 145 1.00 -27.55 -24.98
CA ALA A 145 -0.19 -27.92 -25.77
C ALA A 145 -1.02 -29.08 -25.17
N PRO A 146 -0.42 -30.18 -24.65
CA PRO A 146 -1.18 -31.22 -23.92
C PRO A 146 -1.90 -30.70 -22.67
N VAL A 147 -1.29 -29.77 -21.94
CA VAL A 147 -1.88 -29.14 -20.74
C VAL A 147 -3.10 -28.31 -21.14
N GLU A 148 -2.94 -27.45 -22.16
CA GLU A 148 -4.04 -26.63 -22.68
C GLU A 148 -5.18 -27.48 -23.24
N GLN A 149 -4.86 -28.53 -24.00
CA GLN A 149 -5.85 -29.45 -24.54
C GLN A 149 -6.61 -30.16 -23.42
N TRP A 150 -5.91 -30.59 -22.37
CA TRP A 150 -6.55 -31.20 -21.21
C TRP A 150 -7.44 -30.22 -20.46
N MET A 151 -6.97 -29.00 -20.22
CA MET A 151 -7.74 -27.93 -19.58
C MET A 151 -9.03 -27.63 -20.37
N LYS A 152 -8.92 -27.47 -21.70
CA LYS A 152 -10.07 -27.30 -22.60
C LYS A 152 -11.01 -28.50 -22.59
N SER A 153 -10.49 -29.72 -22.50
CA SER A 153 -11.34 -30.93 -22.43
C SER A 153 -12.04 -31.11 -21.08
N THR A 154 -11.42 -30.63 -19.99
CA THR A 154 -11.94 -30.73 -18.62
C THR A 154 -12.93 -29.61 -18.32
N LEU A 155 -12.71 -28.44 -18.92
CA LEU A 155 -13.57 -27.25 -18.81
C LEU A 155 -14.04 -26.80 -20.22
N PRO A 156 -14.79 -27.64 -20.97
CA PRO A 156 -15.13 -27.35 -22.37
C PRO A 156 -16.29 -26.35 -22.51
N GLU A 157 -17.24 -26.41 -21.58
CA GLU A 157 -18.45 -25.58 -21.57
C GLU A 157 -18.64 -24.94 -20.19
N ILE A 158 -19.16 -23.71 -20.17
CA ILE A 158 -19.42 -22.92 -18.94
C ILE A 158 -20.23 -23.73 -17.91
N ARG A 159 -21.20 -24.53 -18.36
CA ARG A 159 -22.02 -25.37 -17.46
C ARG A 159 -21.22 -26.48 -16.78
N VAL A 160 -20.32 -27.12 -17.53
CA VAL A 160 -19.45 -28.20 -17.01
C VAL A 160 -18.39 -27.61 -16.10
N GLU A 161 -17.74 -26.51 -16.53
CA GLU A 161 -16.79 -25.74 -15.74
C GLU A 161 -17.40 -25.35 -14.38
N THR A 162 -18.61 -24.79 -14.37
CA THR A 162 -19.30 -24.40 -13.14
C THR A 162 -19.52 -25.59 -12.19
N ARG A 163 -19.95 -26.74 -12.72
CA ARG A 163 -20.15 -27.96 -11.90
C ARG A 163 -18.83 -28.47 -11.33
N VAL A 164 -17.81 -28.60 -12.16
CA VAL A 164 -16.49 -29.10 -11.78
C VAL A 164 -15.84 -28.18 -10.75
N LEU A 165 -15.85 -26.86 -10.98
CA LEU A 165 -15.29 -25.89 -10.03
C LEU A 165 -16.07 -25.82 -8.71
N LYS A 166 -17.40 -26.02 -8.73
CA LYS A 166 -18.21 -26.11 -7.51
C LYS A 166 -17.89 -27.37 -6.68
N GLU A 167 -17.62 -28.50 -7.32
CA GLU A 167 -17.18 -29.71 -6.60
C GLU A 167 -15.76 -29.56 -6.08
N ASN A 168 -14.87 -28.97 -6.87
CA ASN A 168 -13.49 -28.69 -6.49
C ASN A 168 -13.38 -27.66 -5.36
N SER A 169 -14.29 -26.69 -5.28
CA SER A 169 -14.30 -25.71 -4.18
C SER A 169 -14.68 -26.35 -2.84
N LYS A 170 -15.66 -27.26 -2.85
CA LYS A 170 -16.00 -28.11 -1.69
C LYS A 170 -14.82 -28.97 -1.25
N LEU A 171 -14.20 -29.64 -2.21
CA LEU A 171 -13.03 -30.47 -1.94
C LEU A 171 -11.85 -29.64 -1.40
N ALA A 172 -11.61 -28.46 -1.97
CA ALA A 172 -10.56 -27.57 -1.51
C ALA A 172 -10.83 -27.10 -0.08
N TRP A 173 -12.08 -26.77 0.26
CA TRP A 173 -12.46 -26.40 1.63
C TRP A 173 -12.23 -27.53 2.63
N GLU A 174 -12.59 -28.77 2.27
CA GLU A 174 -12.34 -29.97 3.09
C GLU A 174 -10.85 -30.23 3.32
N ILE A 175 -9.99 -29.92 2.34
CA ILE A 175 -8.54 -30.06 2.46
C ILE A 175 -7.96 -28.93 3.32
N SER A 176 -8.24 -27.68 2.94
CA SER A 176 -7.80 -26.47 3.63
C SER A 176 -8.65 -25.26 3.22
N PRO A 177 -9.31 -24.57 4.17
CA PRO A 177 -10.02 -23.32 3.90
C PRO A 177 -9.15 -22.26 3.23
N GLU A 178 -7.84 -22.22 3.51
CA GLU A 178 -6.89 -21.28 2.90
C GLU A 178 -6.75 -21.49 1.40
N LEU A 179 -6.72 -22.76 0.96
CA LEU A 179 -6.68 -23.10 -0.46
C LEU A 179 -7.97 -22.63 -1.14
N ALA A 180 -9.11 -22.87 -0.50
CA ALA A 180 -10.43 -22.54 -1.03
C ALA A 180 -10.63 -21.03 -1.21
N VAL A 181 -10.19 -20.21 -0.24
CA VAL A 181 -10.22 -18.73 -0.31
C VAL A 181 -9.42 -18.19 -1.49
N ASN A 182 -8.34 -18.87 -1.89
CA ASN A 182 -7.49 -18.46 -3.01
C ASN A 182 -7.94 -18.98 -4.39
N LEU A 183 -8.97 -19.84 -4.47
CA LEU A 183 -9.45 -20.35 -5.77
C LEU A 183 -10.09 -19.26 -6.67
N PRO A 184 -10.93 -18.33 -6.16
CA PRO A 184 -11.55 -17.32 -7.01
C PRO A 184 -10.55 -16.35 -7.65
N THR A 185 -9.38 -16.14 -7.05
CA THR A 185 -8.35 -15.25 -7.60
C THR A 185 -7.66 -15.85 -8.84
N ARG A 186 -7.62 -17.19 -8.91
CA ARG A 186 -7.06 -18.02 -9.99
C ARG A 186 -8.07 -18.24 -11.13
N PHE A 187 -9.30 -18.60 -10.79
CA PHE A 187 -10.38 -18.91 -11.76
C PHE A 187 -11.41 -17.78 -11.83
N ARG A 188 -11.00 -16.64 -12.39
CA ARG A 188 -11.83 -15.40 -12.44
C ARG A 188 -13.04 -15.49 -13.36
N THR A 189 -13.08 -16.47 -14.26
CA THR A 189 -14.11 -16.66 -15.28
C THR A 189 -15.43 -17.23 -14.73
N CYS A 190 -15.41 -17.83 -13.53
CA CYS A 190 -16.56 -18.50 -12.96
C CYS A 190 -17.07 -17.78 -11.68
N PRO A 191 -18.12 -16.95 -11.76
CA PRO A 191 -18.66 -16.26 -10.58
C PRO A 191 -19.29 -17.23 -9.56
N THR A 192 -19.88 -18.33 -10.00
CA THR A 192 -20.50 -19.34 -9.12
C THR A 192 -19.50 -20.03 -8.18
N LEU A 193 -18.23 -20.10 -8.57
CA LEU A 193 -17.15 -20.55 -7.69
C LEU A 193 -17.04 -19.62 -6.48
N ARG A 194 -17.05 -18.31 -6.72
CA ARG A 194 -17.02 -17.29 -5.67
C ARG A 194 -18.23 -17.47 -4.75
N ASP A 195 -19.44 -17.54 -5.29
CA ASP A 195 -20.68 -17.69 -4.51
C ASP A 195 -20.64 -18.92 -3.59
N THR A 196 -20.12 -20.05 -4.09
CA THR A 196 -19.99 -21.29 -3.31
C THR A 196 -19.00 -21.13 -2.15
N ILE A 197 -17.87 -20.45 -2.37
CA ILE A 197 -16.91 -20.15 -1.31
C ILE A 197 -17.50 -19.14 -0.31
N GLN A 198 -18.24 -18.14 -0.77
CA GLN A 198 -18.92 -17.19 0.13
C GLN A 198 -19.93 -17.89 1.05
N GLU A 199 -20.67 -18.87 0.54
CA GLU A 199 -21.54 -19.72 1.36
C GLU A 199 -20.74 -20.48 2.43
N MET A 200 -19.62 -21.12 2.06
CA MET A 200 -18.77 -21.85 3.01
C MET A 200 -18.15 -20.96 4.09
N VAL A 201 -17.64 -19.81 3.69
CA VAL A 201 -17.05 -18.81 4.60
C VAL A 201 -18.09 -18.33 5.62
N ARG A 202 -19.36 -18.18 5.22
CA ARG A 202 -20.44 -17.83 6.16
C ARG A 202 -20.82 -18.97 7.10
N LEU A 203 -20.77 -20.22 6.64
CA LEU A 203 -21.07 -21.39 7.47
C LEU A 203 -19.98 -21.64 8.52
N GLN A 204 -18.72 -21.33 8.20
CA GLN A 204 -17.55 -21.58 9.06
C GLN A 204 -16.56 -20.39 9.06
N PRO A 205 -16.95 -19.23 9.60
CA PRO A 205 -16.11 -18.03 9.57
C PRO A 205 -14.84 -18.15 10.44
N GLU A 206 -14.90 -18.92 11.53
CA GLU A 206 -13.77 -19.14 12.44
C GLU A 206 -12.56 -19.73 11.72
N ALA A 207 -12.80 -20.61 10.74
CA ALA A 207 -11.78 -21.34 9.99
C ALA A 207 -10.95 -20.45 9.03
N VAL A 208 -11.41 -19.23 8.74
CA VAL A 208 -10.76 -18.29 7.81
C VAL A 208 -10.51 -16.92 8.42
N SER A 209 -10.83 -16.71 9.70
CA SER A 209 -10.72 -15.42 10.39
C SER A 209 -9.28 -14.87 10.42
N HIS A 210 -8.27 -15.73 10.33
CA HIS A 210 -6.85 -15.36 10.25
C HIS A 210 -6.41 -14.90 8.86
N LEU A 211 -7.25 -15.06 7.83
CA LEU A 211 -6.93 -14.70 6.45
C LEU A 211 -7.57 -13.35 6.09
N PRO A 212 -6.78 -12.32 5.72
CA PRO A 212 -7.34 -11.03 5.31
C PRO A 212 -8.16 -11.12 4.02
N ASP A 213 -7.80 -12.02 3.10
CA ASP A 213 -8.47 -12.21 1.81
C ASP A 213 -9.84 -12.91 1.91
N ALA A 214 -10.17 -13.48 3.09
CA ALA A 214 -11.48 -14.06 3.34
C ALA A 214 -12.55 -12.99 3.58
N LEU A 215 -12.17 -11.79 4.05
CA LEU A 215 -13.12 -10.73 4.41
C LEU A 215 -13.95 -10.24 3.22
N PRO A 216 -13.38 -9.94 2.04
CA PRO A 216 -14.17 -9.57 0.85
C PRO A 216 -15.09 -10.68 0.35
N LEU A 217 -14.77 -11.95 0.64
CA LEU A 217 -15.65 -13.07 0.33
C LEU A 217 -16.83 -13.11 1.30
N PHE A 218 -16.57 -13.00 2.61
CA PHE A 218 -17.61 -12.94 3.63
C PHE A 218 -18.58 -11.75 3.41
N LEU A 219 -18.06 -10.55 3.20
CA LEU A 219 -18.87 -9.33 3.03
C LEU A 219 -19.48 -9.17 1.63
N GLY A 220 -19.11 -10.02 0.67
CA GLY A 220 -19.54 -9.85 -0.71
C GLY A 220 -21.01 -10.22 -0.96
N ASP A 221 -21.68 -10.86 -0.02
CA ASP A 221 -23.13 -11.12 -0.05
C ASP A 221 -23.84 -10.07 0.82
N VAL A 222 -24.71 -9.26 0.21
CA VAL A 222 -25.43 -8.17 0.89
C VAL A 222 -26.33 -8.69 2.02
N THR A 223 -26.80 -9.93 1.94
CA THR A 223 -27.65 -10.55 2.98
C THR A 223 -26.94 -10.69 4.32
N VAL A 224 -25.60 -10.65 4.34
CA VAL A 224 -24.79 -10.71 5.56
C VAL A 224 -25.07 -9.54 6.48
N PHE A 225 -25.38 -8.36 5.92
CA PHE A 225 -25.66 -7.16 6.68
C PHE A 225 -27.06 -7.15 7.31
N GLU A 226 -27.97 -8.04 6.88
CA GLU A 226 -29.36 -8.09 7.32
C GLU A 226 -29.67 -9.28 8.24
N HIS A 227 -29.02 -10.43 8.00
CA HIS A 227 -29.46 -11.71 8.56
C HIS A 227 -28.37 -12.52 9.27
N THR A 228 -27.11 -12.07 9.24
CA THR A 228 -25.98 -12.80 9.82
C THR A 228 -25.38 -12.05 11.00
N ASP A 229 -24.98 -12.77 12.05
CA ASP A 229 -24.18 -12.17 13.12
C ASP A 229 -22.79 -11.81 12.60
N ILE A 230 -22.54 -10.54 12.37
CA ILE A 230 -21.29 -10.00 11.87
C ILE A 230 -20.30 -9.62 12.97
N ALA A 231 -20.67 -9.70 14.26
CA ALA A 231 -19.86 -9.18 15.37
C ALA A 231 -18.45 -9.80 15.44
N HIS A 232 -18.33 -11.08 15.07
CA HIS A 232 -17.06 -11.81 15.05
C HIS A 232 -16.02 -11.20 14.08
N VAL A 233 -16.43 -10.43 13.07
CA VAL A 233 -15.52 -9.72 12.13
C VAL A 233 -14.53 -8.81 12.86
N LEU A 234 -14.91 -8.25 14.03
CA LEU A 234 -14.02 -7.42 14.84
C LEU A 234 -12.74 -8.15 15.27
N THR A 235 -12.74 -9.48 15.30
CA THR A 235 -11.61 -10.31 15.73
C THR A 235 -10.73 -10.79 14.56
N TRP A 236 -11.14 -10.56 13.32
CA TRP A 236 -10.44 -11.08 12.14
C TRP A 236 -9.06 -10.43 11.97
N ALA A 237 -8.18 -11.06 11.19
CA ALA A 237 -6.89 -10.50 10.81
C ALA A 237 -7.04 -9.14 10.13
N THR A 238 -6.02 -8.29 10.25
CA THR A 238 -6.01 -6.93 9.67
C THR A 238 -5.89 -7.00 8.15
N CYS A 239 -6.83 -6.39 7.43
CA CYS A 239 -6.78 -6.27 5.98
C CYS A 239 -5.92 -5.08 5.53
N SER A 240 -5.79 -4.89 4.21
CA SER A 240 -5.07 -3.74 3.64
C SER A 240 -5.80 -2.41 3.92
N PRO A 241 -5.09 -1.26 3.95
CA PRO A 241 -5.73 0.04 4.15
C PRO A 241 -6.78 0.33 3.07
N VAL A 242 -6.54 -0.11 1.83
CA VAL A 242 -7.48 0.03 0.71
C VAL A 242 -8.79 -0.72 1.00
N MET A 243 -8.70 -1.95 1.51
CA MET A 243 -9.88 -2.71 1.89
C MET A 243 -10.60 -2.06 3.08
N ALA A 244 -9.87 -1.61 4.11
CA ALA A 244 -10.48 -0.91 5.24
C ALA A 244 -11.21 0.38 4.81
N LEU A 245 -10.61 1.20 3.95
CA LEU A 245 -11.23 2.41 3.40
C LEU A 245 -12.49 2.10 2.58
N SER A 246 -12.54 0.96 1.88
CA SER A 246 -13.73 0.54 1.13
C SER A 246 -14.95 0.32 2.03
N LEU A 247 -14.73 -0.07 3.30
CA LEU A 247 -15.79 -0.28 4.31
C LEU A 247 -16.30 1.02 4.94
N LEU A 248 -15.55 2.12 4.79
CA LEU A 248 -15.96 3.45 5.27
C LEU A 248 -16.83 4.20 4.27
N THR A 249 -17.05 3.65 3.07
CA THR A 249 -17.85 4.29 2.02
C THR A 249 -18.91 3.34 1.48
N PRO A 250 -20.14 3.81 1.20
CA PRO A 250 -21.24 2.96 0.75
C PRO A 250 -21.12 2.50 -0.72
N ARG A 251 -19.94 2.62 -1.35
CA ARG A 251 -19.77 2.34 -2.79
C ARG A 251 -19.71 0.85 -3.12
N GLN A 252 -19.03 0.07 -2.28
CA GLN A 252 -18.85 -1.37 -2.47
C GLN A 252 -19.65 -2.19 -1.46
N TYR A 253 -19.73 -1.70 -0.22
CA TYR A 253 -20.39 -2.38 0.89
C TYR A 253 -21.36 -1.42 1.59
N PRO A 254 -22.53 -1.90 2.06
CA PRO A 254 -23.37 -1.12 2.96
C PRO A 254 -22.62 -0.69 4.21
N LEU A 255 -22.93 0.50 4.72
CA LEU A 255 -22.37 0.99 5.99
C LEU A 255 -22.99 0.22 7.15
N HIS A 256 -22.15 -0.40 7.97
CA HIS A 256 -22.57 -1.16 9.14
C HIS A 256 -21.64 -0.86 10.33
N PRO A 257 -22.16 -0.65 11.56
CA PRO A 257 -21.33 -0.24 12.70
C PRO A 257 -20.13 -1.15 12.94
N VAL A 258 -20.33 -2.46 12.82
CA VAL A 258 -19.28 -3.47 13.05
C VAL A 258 -18.19 -3.42 11.99
N THR A 259 -18.53 -3.27 10.70
CA THR A 259 -17.52 -3.22 9.62
C THR A 259 -16.74 -1.91 9.67
N VAL A 260 -17.40 -0.82 10.06
CA VAL A 260 -16.75 0.47 10.29
C VAL A 260 -15.81 0.41 11.49
N GLN A 261 -16.22 -0.18 12.62
CA GLN A 261 -15.33 -0.39 13.77
C GLN A 261 -14.12 -1.27 13.42
N TYR A 262 -14.33 -2.35 12.66
CA TYR A 262 -13.25 -3.17 12.14
C TYR A 262 -12.29 -2.34 11.27
N ALA A 263 -12.81 -1.54 10.33
CA ALA A 263 -12.00 -0.68 9.48
C ALA A 263 -11.20 0.35 10.27
N VAL A 264 -11.81 0.99 11.27
CA VAL A 264 -11.13 1.92 12.19
C VAL A 264 -10.02 1.21 12.95
N ARG A 265 -10.26 0.01 13.51
CA ARG A 265 -9.23 -0.79 14.19
C ARG A 265 -8.07 -1.12 13.25
N VAL A 266 -8.37 -1.51 12.01
CA VAL A 266 -7.35 -1.81 10.99
C VAL A 266 -6.52 -0.56 10.71
N LEU A 267 -7.15 0.58 10.40
CA LEU A 267 -6.41 1.81 10.10
C LEU A 267 -5.57 2.30 11.27
N ARG A 268 -6.05 2.15 12.53
CA ARG A 268 -5.25 2.45 13.74
C ARG A 268 -4.01 1.58 13.91
N SER A 269 -3.95 0.40 13.27
CA SER A 269 -2.80 -0.51 13.37
C SER A 269 -1.67 -0.19 12.39
N TYR A 270 -1.92 0.63 11.36
CA TYR A 270 -0.91 1.02 10.39
C TYR A 270 -0.07 2.20 10.87
N PRO A 271 1.23 2.24 10.52
CA PRO A 271 2.08 3.39 10.82
C PRO A 271 1.64 4.63 10.02
N ALA A 272 1.97 5.81 10.55
CA ALA A 272 1.52 7.09 9.99
C ALA A 272 1.98 7.31 8.54
N ASP A 273 3.20 6.87 8.20
CA ASP A 273 3.77 6.94 6.85
C ASP A 273 2.93 6.20 5.80
N ALA A 274 2.43 5.02 6.14
CA ALA A 274 1.54 4.23 5.28
C ALA A 274 0.17 4.91 5.09
N LEU A 275 -0.30 5.66 6.08
CA LEU A 275 -1.58 6.37 6.04
C LEU A 275 -1.51 7.74 5.35
N LEU A 276 -0.33 8.38 5.30
CA LEU A 276 -0.13 9.69 4.65
C LEU A 276 -0.67 9.70 3.22
N MET A 277 -0.44 8.62 2.47
CA MET A 277 -0.90 8.54 1.09
C MET A 277 -2.42 8.43 0.95
N TYR A 278 -3.15 8.02 1.99
CA TYR A 278 -4.60 7.79 1.97
C TYR A 278 -5.42 8.91 2.63
N ILE A 279 -4.77 9.99 3.08
CA ILE A 279 -5.44 11.15 3.67
C ILE A 279 -6.58 11.69 2.81
N PRO A 280 -6.42 11.87 1.47
CA PRO A 280 -7.52 12.38 0.66
C PRO A 280 -8.77 11.48 0.72
N GLN A 281 -8.59 10.16 0.73
CA GLN A 281 -9.71 9.21 0.82
C GLN A 281 -10.33 9.20 2.22
N LEU A 282 -9.51 9.32 3.27
CA LEU A 282 -9.99 9.36 4.64
C LEU A 282 -10.85 10.61 4.91
N VAL A 283 -10.41 11.79 4.45
CA VAL A 283 -11.19 13.04 4.55
C VAL A 283 -12.50 12.93 3.76
N GLN A 284 -12.50 12.31 2.58
CA GLN A 284 -13.73 12.10 1.82
C GLN A 284 -14.69 11.09 2.47
N ALA A 285 -14.18 10.14 3.26
CA ALA A 285 -15.02 9.19 3.98
C ALA A 285 -15.92 9.86 5.05
N VAL A 286 -15.53 11.04 5.55
CA VAL A 286 -16.36 11.85 6.47
C VAL A 286 -17.72 12.21 5.87
N ARG A 287 -17.81 12.34 4.53
CA ARG A 287 -19.07 12.62 3.82
C ARG A 287 -20.16 11.59 4.12
N HIS A 288 -19.76 10.38 4.48
CA HIS A 288 -20.64 9.24 4.74
C HIS A 288 -20.66 8.83 6.22
N ASP A 289 -20.01 9.59 7.10
CA ASP A 289 -19.86 9.24 8.51
C ASP A 289 -21.10 9.62 9.34
N THR A 290 -22.11 8.76 9.30
CA THR A 290 -23.34 8.95 10.09
C THR A 290 -23.17 8.64 11.58
N MET A 291 -22.15 7.86 11.94
CA MET A 291 -21.94 7.34 13.30
C MET A 291 -20.81 8.06 14.06
N GLY A 292 -19.99 8.86 13.38
CA GLY A 292 -18.87 9.61 13.97
C GLY A 292 -17.56 8.84 14.11
N TYR A 293 -17.48 7.60 13.60
CA TYR A 293 -16.29 6.75 13.72
C TYR A 293 -15.12 7.25 12.89
N VAL A 294 -15.39 7.81 11.69
CA VAL A 294 -14.34 8.35 10.81
C VAL A 294 -13.81 9.66 11.38
N ALA A 295 -14.70 10.52 11.88
CA ALA A 295 -14.33 11.74 12.57
C ALA A 295 -13.46 11.45 13.81
N GLU A 296 -13.83 10.48 14.64
CA GLU A 296 -13.04 10.06 15.80
C GLU A 296 -11.68 9.46 15.38
N LEU A 297 -11.65 8.66 14.32
CA LEU A 297 -10.41 8.12 13.76
C LEU A 297 -9.47 9.26 13.32
N ILE A 298 -9.96 10.28 12.62
CA ILE A 298 -9.14 11.42 12.19
C ILE A 298 -8.56 12.17 13.40
N VAL A 299 -9.39 12.43 14.43
CA VAL A 299 -8.91 13.07 15.68
C VAL A 299 -7.85 12.22 16.37
N TRP A 300 -8.06 10.90 16.43
CA TRP A 300 -7.09 9.97 17.00
C TRP A 300 -5.79 9.95 16.20
N LEU A 301 -5.84 9.90 14.88
CA LEU A 301 -4.65 9.92 14.02
C LEU A 301 -3.85 11.22 14.18
N ALA A 302 -4.55 12.35 14.24
CA ALA A 302 -3.93 13.65 14.44
C ALA A 302 -3.29 13.80 15.84
N SER A 303 -3.79 13.11 16.87
CA SER A 303 -3.19 13.14 18.20
C SER A 303 -1.93 12.27 18.33
N HIS A 304 -1.72 11.31 17.42
CA HIS A 304 -0.59 10.37 17.47
C HIS A 304 0.58 10.76 16.55
N SER A 305 0.36 11.62 15.55
CA SER A 305 1.43 12.19 14.73
C SER A 305 1.10 13.62 14.30
N GLN A 306 2.02 14.54 14.59
CA GLN A 306 1.90 15.96 14.23
C GLN A 306 1.98 16.17 12.73
N LEU A 307 2.85 15.42 12.03
CA LEU A 307 2.94 15.50 10.57
C LEU A 307 1.66 15.00 9.90
N LEU A 308 1.07 13.92 10.43
CA LEU A 308 -0.23 13.43 9.97
C LEU A 308 -1.33 14.47 10.24
N ALA A 309 -1.32 15.12 11.41
CA ALA A 309 -2.24 16.20 11.74
C ALA A 309 -2.15 17.37 10.76
N HIS A 310 -0.95 17.85 10.45
CA HIS A 310 -0.73 18.95 9.50
C HIS A 310 -1.30 18.63 8.11
N GLN A 311 -1.00 17.42 7.60
CA GLN A 311 -1.47 16.96 6.29
C GLN A 311 -2.99 16.75 6.26
N LEU A 312 -3.58 16.25 7.35
CA LEU A 312 -5.03 16.16 7.51
C LEU A 312 -5.66 17.55 7.49
N ILE A 313 -5.09 18.53 8.22
CA ILE A 313 -5.62 19.90 8.27
C ILE A 313 -5.58 20.55 6.88
N TRP A 314 -4.44 20.52 6.18
CA TRP A 314 -4.35 21.04 4.81
C TRP A 314 -5.40 20.41 3.88
N ASN A 315 -5.58 19.09 3.97
CA ASN A 315 -6.56 18.39 3.15
C ASN A 315 -7.99 18.76 3.54
N MET A 316 -8.30 18.89 4.83
CA MET A 316 -9.61 19.29 5.32
C MET A 316 -9.94 20.73 4.93
N GLU A 317 -9.05 21.70 5.17
CA GLU A 317 -9.21 23.11 4.78
C GLU A 317 -9.46 23.25 3.28
N THR A 318 -8.76 22.48 2.46
CA THR A 318 -8.96 22.45 1.00
C THR A 318 -10.34 21.90 0.63
N ASN A 319 -10.83 20.86 1.32
CA ASN A 319 -12.09 20.19 1.00
C ASN A 319 -13.34 20.80 1.67
N MET A 320 -13.18 21.77 2.56
CA MET A 320 -14.30 22.55 3.09
C MET A 320 -15.02 23.36 2.00
N TYR A 321 -14.35 23.66 0.90
CA TYR A 321 -14.89 24.47 -0.19
C TYR A 321 -14.87 23.70 -1.52
N THR A 322 -15.88 23.99 -2.34
CA THR A 322 -16.02 23.40 -3.69
C THR A 322 -15.30 24.21 -4.75
N ASP A 323 -15.12 25.51 -4.50
CA ASP A 323 -14.47 26.45 -5.40
C ASP A 323 -13.04 26.80 -4.94
N GLU A 324 -12.27 27.39 -5.85
CA GLU A 324 -10.89 27.80 -5.60
C GLU A 324 -10.76 29.08 -4.75
N ASP A 325 -11.82 29.89 -4.69
CA ASP A 325 -11.81 31.20 -4.02
C ASP A 325 -12.34 31.14 -2.57
N SER A 326 -12.64 29.95 -2.04
CA SER A 326 -13.23 29.75 -0.71
C SER A 326 -14.59 30.45 -0.49
N LYS A 327 -15.43 30.54 -1.53
CA LYS A 327 -16.75 31.19 -1.45
C LYS A 327 -17.88 30.19 -1.27
N ASN A 328 -17.79 29.05 -1.95
CA ASN A 328 -18.82 28.03 -2.03
C ASN A 328 -18.47 26.86 -1.10
N LYS A 329 -19.04 26.90 0.12
CA LYS A 329 -18.88 25.84 1.12
C LYS A 329 -19.45 24.51 0.61
N ASP A 330 -18.75 23.40 0.88
CA ASP A 330 -19.29 22.06 0.60
C ASP A 330 -20.45 21.75 1.56
N PRO A 331 -21.65 21.45 1.06
CA PRO A 331 -22.84 21.28 1.91
C PRO A 331 -22.78 20.04 2.81
N ALA A 332 -21.96 19.05 2.49
CA ALA A 332 -21.84 17.83 3.29
C ALA A 332 -20.58 17.84 4.18
N LEU A 333 -19.50 18.47 3.73
CA LEU A 333 -18.22 18.42 4.42
C LEU A 333 -17.92 19.64 5.27
N PHE A 334 -18.41 20.84 4.93
CA PHE A 334 -17.95 22.08 5.59
C PHE A 334 -18.08 22.03 7.11
N ASP A 335 -19.28 21.75 7.64
CA ASP A 335 -19.51 21.76 9.08
C ASP A 335 -18.80 20.58 9.78
N ALA A 336 -18.86 19.39 9.19
CA ALA A 336 -18.22 18.19 9.74
C ALA A 336 -16.69 18.34 9.84
N LEU A 337 -16.05 18.81 8.77
CA LEU A 337 -14.60 19.04 8.76
C LEU A 337 -14.20 20.18 9.69
N ASN A 338 -14.98 21.27 9.74
CA ASN A 338 -14.74 22.37 10.68
C ASN A 338 -14.79 21.89 12.14
N ASP A 339 -15.75 21.03 12.49
CA ASP A 339 -15.85 20.48 13.83
C ASP A 339 -14.72 19.50 14.16
N ILE A 340 -14.24 18.72 13.18
CA ILE A 340 -13.05 17.88 13.34
C ILE A 340 -11.80 18.76 13.55
N ILE A 341 -11.59 19.81 12.74
CA ILE A 341 -10.47 20.75 12.89
C ILE A 341 -10.48 21.38 14.28
N LYS A 342 -11.65 21.82 14.79
CA LYS A 342 -11.77 22.34 16.16
C LYS A 342 -11.39 21.32 17.23
N LYS A 343 -11.68 20.03 17.02
CA LYS A 343 -11.28 18.97 17.95
C LYS A 343 -9.79 18.68 17.90
N VAL A 344 -9.20 18.69 16.70
CA VAL A 344 -7.75 18.50 16.49
C VAL A 344 -6.97 19.69 17.05
N LEU A 345 -7.46 20.92 16.87
CA LEU A 345 -6.86 22.16 17.36
C LEU A 345 -7.87 22.96 18.21
N PRO A 346 -8.10 22.57 19.48
CA PRO A 346 -9.09 23.22 20.35
C PRO A 346 -8.90 24.75 20.47
N SER A 347 -7.66 25.22 20.31
CA SER A 347 -7.27 26.62 20.46
C SER A 347 -7.50 27.54 19.24
N LEU A 348 -7.90 27.03 18.06
CA LEU A 348 -8.14 27.88 16.88
C LEU A 348 -9.55 28.55 16.89
N THR A 349 -10.41 28.17 17.84
CA THR A 349 -11.84 28.54 17.87
C THR A 349 -12.15 29.92 18.49
N VAL A 350 -11.19 30.84 18.59
CA VAL A 350 -11.47 32.22 19.03
C VAL A 350 -11.57 33.22 17.86
N THR A 351 -11.29 32.82 16.61
CA THR A 351 -11.15 33.81 15.51
C THR A 351 -12.00 33.54 14.26
N ILE A 352 -12.80 32.48 14.17
CA ILE A 352 -13.58 32.19 12.95
C ILE A 352 -14.96 32.90 12.90
N THR A 353 -15.43 33.49 14.00
CA THR A 353 -16.76 34.15 14.02
C THR A 353 -16.81 35.59 13.54
N ASN A 354 -15.69 36.25 13.21
CA ASN A 354 -15.72 37.60 12.63
C ASN A 354 -14.90 37.66 11.33
N SER A 355 -15.63 37.65 10.22
CA SER A 355 -15.27 38.01 8.84
C SER A 355 -13.89 38.62 8.59
N LEU A 356 -13.23 38.13 7.52
CA LEU A 356 -12.43 38.92 6.59
C LEU A 356 -11.44 39.92 7.25
N ARG A 357 -10.43 39.42 7.94
CA ARG A 357 -9.07 40.01 7.89
C ARG A 357 -8.11 39.17 8.72
N PHE A 358 -7.07 38.69 8.03
CA PHE A 358 -5.69 38.67 8.51
C PHE A 358 -5.52 39.48 9.80
N LYS A 359 -5.40 38.80 10.93
CA LYS A 359 -4.68 39.29 12.11
C LYS A 359 -4.32 38.14 13.03
N MET A 360 -3.04 37.83 12.94
CA MET A 360 -2.22 37.25 14.00
C MET A 360 -2.62 37.78 15.37
N PHE A 361 -3.11 36.90 16.24
CA PHE A 361 -3.06 37.14 17.68
C PHE A 361 -2.99 35.82 18.44
N ALA A 362 -1.87 35.65 19.13
CA ALA A 362 -1.62 34.58 20.07
C ALA A 362 -2.62 34.65 21.22
N ILE A 363 -3.29 33.53 21.52
CA ILE A 363 -4.00 33.36 22.79
C ILE A 363 -3.59 32.02 23.41
N GLN A 364 -3.04 32.19 24.61
CA GLN A 364 -2.62 31.21 25.60
C GLN A 364 -3.86 30.73 26.36
N THR A 365 -4.22 29.45 26.24
CA THR A 365 -4.67 28.54 27.32
C THR A 365 -5.15 27.20 26.76
N THR A 366 -4.52 26.13 27.26
CA THR A 366 -5.02 24.74 27.43
C THR A 366 -5.85 24.09 26.31
N SER A 367 -5.23 23.22 25.49
CA SER A 367 -5.61 21.78 25.38
C SER A 367 -4.97 21.01 24.20
N GLN A 368 -4.68 19.74 24.49
CA GLN A 368 -4.39 18.54 23.69
C GLN A 368 -3.21 18.51 22.70
N LEU A 369 -2.80 19.59 22.05
CA LEU A 369 -1.44 19.68 21.50
C LEU A 369 -0.54 20.30 22.55
N GLU A 370 0.50 19.56 22.95
CA GLU A 370 1.57 20.09 23.80
C GLU A 370 2.10 21.41 23.23
N GLY A 371 2.56 22.32 24.09
CA GLY A 371 2.97 23.66 23.66
C GLY A 371 4.03 23.69 22.55
N ALA A 372 4.86 22.64 22.45
CA ALA A 372 5.80 22.44 21.36
C ALA A 372 5.12 22.12 20.03
N ALA A 373 4.19 21.15 20.03
CA ALA A 373 3.45 20.71 18.86
C ALA A 373 2.62 21.85 18.23
N ARG A 374 1.95 22.65 19.08
CA ARG A 374 1.23 23.85 18.61
C ARG A 374 2.17 24.87 17.97
N ARG A 375 3.33 25.15 18.57
CA ARG A 375 4.31 26.09 18.02
C ARG A 375 4.91 25.58 16.71
N PHE A 376 5.13 24.28 16.60
CA PHE A 376 5.59 23.65 15.36
C PHE A 376 4.57 23.82 14.23
N HIS A 377 3.30 23.53 14.50
CA HIS A 377 2.20 23.78 13.57
C HIS A 377 2.12 25.26 13.15
N GLU A 378 2.11 26.18 14.12
CA GLU A 378 2.03 27.63 13.84
C GLU A 378 3.22 28.12 13.00
N ALA A 379 4.44 27.64 13.27
CA ALA A 379 5.64 27.99 12.51
C ALA A 379 5.56 27.49 11.07
N GLU A 380 5.15 26.23 10.87
CA GLU A 380 4.98 25.59 9.58
C GLU A 380 3.94 26.33 8.72
N PHE A 381 2.70 26.45 9.20
CA PHE A 381 1.62 27.10 8.46
C PHE A 381 1.95 28.57 8.17
N SER A 382 2.53 29.30 9.13
CA SER A 382 2.94 30.70 8.92
C SER A 382 3.97 30.84 7.80
N LEU A 383 4.98 29.97 7.75
CA LEU A 383 5.97 29.98 6.66
C LEU A 383 5.31 29.76 5.30
N PHE A 384 4.45 28.75 5.17
CA PHE A 384 3.83 28.40 3.89
C PHE A 384 2.73 29.36 3.46
N HIS A 385 2.01 29.99 4.38
CA HIS A 385 1.12 31.10 4.06
C HIS A 385 1.90 32.31 3.54
N ARG A 386 3.06 32.65 4.14
CA ARG A 386 3.93 33.73 3.64
C ARG A 386 4.45 33.41 2.23
N LEU A 387 4.91 32.18 1.98
CA LEU A 387 5.37 31.75 0.66
C LEU A 387 4.25 31.78 -0.39
N THR A 388 3.07 31.25 -0.04
CA THR A 388 1.91 31.22 -0.95
C THR A 388 1.41 32.63 -1.27
N ALA A 389 1.46 33.56 -0.31
CA ALA A 389 1.08 34.96 -0.51
C ALA A 389 1.97 35.70 -1.54
N ILE A 390 3.20 35.24 -1.78
CA ILE A 390 4.10 35.83 -2.79
C ILE A 390 3.43 35.86 -4.17
N SER A 391 2.75 34.78 -4.57
CA SER A 391 2.03 34.72 -5.86
C SER A 391 1.02 35.86 -6.02
N GLY A 392 0.31 36.20 -4.93
CA GLY A 392 -0.62 37.34 -4.89
C GLY A 392 0.09 38.69 -5.03
N THR A 393 1.25 38.86 -4.38
CA THR A 393 2.04 40.11 -4.45
C THR A 393 2.68 40.35 -5.82
N ILE A 394 3.07 39.29 -6.53
CA ILE A 394 3.77 39.41 -7.83
C ILE A 394 2.80 39.47 -9.02
N LYS A 395 1.54 39.06 -8.82
CA LYS A 395 0.50 39.04 -9.87
C LYS A 395 0.29 40.39 -10.58
N PRO A 396 0.28 41.55 -9.90
CA PRO A 396 0.08 42.85 -10.55
C PRO A 396 1.23 43.27 -11.49
N TYR A 397 2.43 42.72 -11.31
CA TYR A 397 3.60 43.08 -12.11
C TYR A 397 3.54 42.44 -13.51
N PRO A 398 3.94 43.15 -14.57
CA PRO A 398 3.95 42.62 -15.93
C PRO A 398 4.92 41.43 -16.04
N LYS A 399 4.60 40.48 -16.93
CA LYS A 399 5.45 39.32 -17.21
C LYS A 399 6.85 39.76 -17.65
N GLY A 400 7.87 39.01 -17.24
CA GLY A 400 9.27 39.31 -17.53
C GLY A 400 10.04 39.78 -16.30
N ASP A 401 11.04 40.63 -16.51
CA ASP A 401 12.01 40.99 -15.47
C ASP A 401 11.40 41.76 -14.30
N ALA A 402 10.37 42.57 -14.53
CA ALA A 402 9.69 43.31 -13.47
C ALA A 402 9.06 42.36 -12.43
N ARG A 403 8.34 41.33 -12.89
CA ARG A 403 7.76 40.30 -12.02
C ARG A 403 8.83 39.45 -11.36
N LYS A 404 9.92 39.13 -12.07
CA LYS A 404 11.06 38.39 -11.50
C LYS A 404 11.71 39.17 -10.36
N LYS A 405 11.99 40.46 -10.55
CA LYS A 405 12.52 41.34 -9.49
C LYS A 405 11.58 41.45 -8.29
N ALA A 406 10.27 41.59 -8.53
CA ALA A 406 9.28 41.61 -7.46
C ALA A 406 9.23 40.29 -6.68
N CYS A 407 9.35 39.14 -7.38
CA CYS A 407 9.40 37.82 -6.76
C CYS A 407 10.64 37.63 -5.89
N LEU A 408 11.83 38.00 -6.38
CA LEU A 408 13.06 37.93 -5.59
C LEU A 408 12.98 38.83 -4.34
N LYS A 409 12.40 40.03 -4.47
CA LYS A 409 12.20 40.93 -3.33
C LYS A 409 11.25 40.32 -2.29
N ALA A 410 10.11 39.80 -2.72
CA ALA A 410 9.14 39.18 -1.82
C ALA A 410 9.68 37.89 -1.18
N LEU A 411 10.46 37.09 -1.90
CA LEU A 411 11.10 35.89 -1.36
C LEU A 411 12.16 36.23 -0.31
N ALA A 412 12.92 37.31 -0.51
CA ALA A 412 13.92 37.78 0.46
C ALA A 412 13.31 38.25 1.81
N GLU A 413 12.03 38.62 1.82
CA GLU A 413 11.32 38.98 3.06
C GLU A 413 10.93 37.74 3.88
N VAL A 414 10.88 36.55 3.28
CA VAL A 414 10.52 35.30 3.96
C VAL A 414 11.74 34.69 4.65
N LYS A 415 11.75 34.68 5.98
CA LYS A 415 12.84 34.11 6.77
C LYS A 415 12.48 32.74 7.34
N LEU A 416 13.44 31.83 7.29
CA LEU A 416 13.38 30.54 7.96
C LEU A 416 13.88 30.72 9.40
N GLU A 417 12.94 30.71 10.35
CA GLU A 417 13.19 31.01 11.77
C GLU A 417 13.45 29.76 12.61
N THR A 418 12.79 28.65 12.28
CA THR A 418 12.85 27.38 13.03
C THR A 418 12.86 26.20 12.07
N ILE A 419 12.96 24.98 12.60
CA ILE A 419 12.78 23.76 11.81
C ILE A 419 11.34 23.69 11.29
N THR A 420 11.22 23.51 9.99
CA THR A 420 10.00 23.34 9.20
C THR A 420 10.31 22.36 8.06
N TYR A 421 9.30 21.90 7.32
CA TYR A 421 9.48 20.98 6.20
C TYR A 421 8.73 21.48 4.96
N LEU A 422 8.82 20.82 3.81
CA LEU A 422 7.96 21.14 2.67
C LEU A 422 6.66 20.32 2.77
N PRO A 423 5.47 20.90 2.57
CA PRO A 423 4.21 20.14 2.57
C PRO A 423 4.26 18.93 1.64
N SER A 424 4.89 19.09 0.47
CA SER A 424 5.10 18.02 -0.51
C SER A 424 6.14 16.98 -0.10
N ASN A 425 6.99 17.22 0.91
CA ASN A 425 8.03 16.32 1.37
C ASN A 425 8.16 16.28 2.92
N PRO A 426 7.22 15.63 3.63
CA PRO A 426 7.24 15.42 5.09
C PRO A 426 8.30 14.41 5.58
N GLU A 427 9.33 14.13 4.79
CA GLU A 427 10.46 13.25 5.17
C GLU A 427 11.79 14.02 5.28
N ALA A 428 11.76 15.33 5.00
CA ALA A 428 12.93 16.18 5.00
C ALA A 428 12.63 17.56 5.61
N PHE A 429 13.50 18.04 6.50
CA PHE A 429 13.40 19.39 7.02
C PHE A 429 14.16 20.39 6.15
N LEU A 430 13.74 21.66 6.24
CA LEU A 430 14.36 22.80 5.57
C LEU A 430 15.59 23.28 6.33
N LEU A 431 16.72 23.39 5.63
CA LEU A 431 17.95 24.02 6.11
C LEU A 431 18.04 25.48 5.67
N GLU A 432 17.74 25.76 4.40
CA GLU A 432 17.95 27.07 3.78
C GLU A 432 16.99 27.31 2.60
N ILE A 433 16.69 28.58 2.32
CA ILE A 433 15.94 29.01 1.13
C ILE A 433 16.93 29.72 0.19
N ASP A 434 16.99 29.31 -1.07
CA ASP A 434 17.76 30.03 -2.09
C ASP A 434 16.99 31.29 -2.51
N TYR A 435 17.29 32.42 -1.89
CA TYR A 435 16.68 33.71 -2.15
C TYR A 435 16.90 34.23 -3.58
N SER A 436 17.86 33.65 -4.32
CA SER A 436 18.14 34.01 -5.71
C SER A 436 17.38 33.14 -6.73
N SER A 437 16.73 32.05 -6.27
CA SER A 437 16.06 31.08 -7.14
C SER A 437 14.67 31.48 -7.62
N GLY A 438 14.04 32.48 -6.98
CA GLY A 438 12.66 32.89 -7.23
C GLY A 438 12.37 33.17 -8.70
N THR A 439 11.62 32.26 -9.33
CA THR A 439 11.33 32.33 -10.77
C THR A 439 9.82 32.26 -11.02
N PRO A 440 9.17 33.38 -11.40
CA PRO A 440 7.77 33.37 -11.80
C PRO A 440 7.57 32.51 -13.06
N MET A 441 6.54 31.68 -13.06
CA MET A 441 6.17 30.84 -14.20
C MET A 441 5.36 31.62 -15.24
N GLN A 442 5.35 31.14 -16.48
CA GLN A 442 4.75 31.86 -17.62
C GLN A 442 3.21 31.88 -17.64
N SER A 443 2.55 31.03 -16.84
CA SER A 443 1.08 30.95 -16.77
C SER A 443 0.48 32.26 -16.23
N ALA A 444 -0.54 32.76 -16.95
CA ALA A 444 -0.88 34.18 -16.94
C ALA A 444 -1.84 34.61 -15.81
N ALA A 445 -2.73 33.72 -15.35
CA ALA A 445 -3.87 34.15 -14.55
C ALA A 445 -3.53 34.42 -13.08
N LYS A 446 -2.61 33.65 -12.49
CA LYS A 446 -2.40 33.62 -11.03
C LYS A 446 -0.93 33.58 -10.57
N ALA A 447 -0.01 33.74 -11.51
CA ALA A 447 1.43 33.96 -11.30
C ALA A 447 2.09 32.99 -10.30
N PRO A 448 2.05 31.66 -10.55
CA PRO A 448 2.81 30.73 -9.73
C PRO A 448 4.31 31.01 -9.86
N PHE A 449 5.09 30.64 -8.84
CA PHE A 449 6.53 30.81 -8.84
C PHE A 449 7.25 29.55 -8.34
N LEU A 450 8.47 29.37 -8.81
CA LEU A 450 9.39 28.34 -8.38
C LEU A 450 10.37 28.93 -7.36
N ALA A 451 10.64 28.19 -6.28
CA ALA A 451 11.72 28.46 -5.35
C ALA A 451 12.50 27.18 -5.03
N ARG A 452 13.78 27.33 -4.68
CA ARG A 452 14.67 26.24 -4.29
C ARG A 452 14.97 26.30 -2.80
N PHE A 453 15.03 25.12 -2.20
CA PHE A 453 15.21 24.89 -0.79
C PHE A 453 16.33 23.87 -0.59
N LYS A 454 17.21 24.12 0.37
CA LYS A 454 18.17 23.13 0.83
C LYS A 454 17.48 22.31 1.90
N VAL A 455 17.42 20.99 1.71
CA VAL A 455 16.71 20.07 2.59
C VAL A 455 17.63 18.96 3.07
N GLN A 456 17.37 18.44 4.26
CA GLN A 456 18.04 17.25 4.81
C GLN A 456 16.99 16.16 5.02
N ARG A 457 17.22 14.99 4.41
CA ARG A 457 16.33 13.83 4.59
C ARG A 457 16.61 13.14 5.92
N CYS A 458 15.55 12.86 6.69
CA CYS A 458 15.65 12.18 7.99
C CYS A 458 14.49 11.20 8.24
N GLY A 459 13.44 11.19 7.40
CA GLY A 459 12.23 10.40 7.58
C GLY A 459 11.20 11.07 8.49
N VAL A 460 9.98 10.56 8.49
CA VAL A 460 8.81 11.16 9.15
C VAL A 460 8.98 11.24 10.68
N GLN A 461 9.37 10.12 11.31
CA GLN A 461 9.49 10.04 12.78
C GLN A 461 10.57 10.97 13.33
N GLU A 462 11.72 11.01 12.67
CA GLU A 462 12.85 11.84 13.08
C GLU A 462 12.58 13.32 12.82
N LEU A 463 11.92 13.67 11.71
CA LEU A 463 11.47 15.03 11.43
C LEU A 463 10.53 15.52 12.53
N GLU A 464 9.57 14.69 12.94
CA GLU A 464 8.62 15.01 13.99
C GLU A 464 9.33 15.22 15.34
N ARG A 465 10.28 14.34 15.69
CA ARG A 465 11.10 14.46 16.89
C ARG A 465 11.89 15.78 16.91
N ILE A 466 12.67 16.05 15.87
CA ILE A 466 13.51 17.25 15.76
C ILE A 466 12.64 18.53 15.74
N GLY A 467 11.50 18.50 15.02
CA GLY A 467 10.56 19.61 14.97
C GLY A 467 9.93 19.94 16.33
N LEU A 468 9.57 18.92 17.11
CA LEU A 468 9.05 19.10 18.47
C LEU A 468 10.14 19.59 19.44
N GLU A 469 11.35 19.04 19.37
CA GLU A 469 12.47 19.46 20.22
C GLU A 469 12.86 20.92 19.97
N ALA A 470 12.88 21.35 18.70
CA ALA A 470 13.13 22.75 18.32
C ALA A 470 12.14 23.73 18.96
N GLN A 471 10.92 23.25 19.24
CA GLN A 471 9.82 24.04 19.81
C GLN A 471 9.55 23.72 21.27
N SER A 472 10.34 22.85 21.91
CA SER A 472 10.13 22.42 23.30
C SER A 472 10.42 23.54 24.30
N HIS A 473 11.47 24.33 24.05
CA HIS A 473 11.92 25.38 24.96
C HIS A 473 11.08 26.66 24.88
N GLU A 474 10.88 27.34 26.02
CA GLU A 474 10.19 28.65 26.09
C GLU A 474 10.85 29.70 25.19
N LYS A 475 10.05 30.64 24.68
CA LYS A 475 10.52 31.76 23.84
C LYS A 475 11.73 32.43 24.48
N GLY A 476 12.91 32.28 23.86
CA GLY A 476 14.15 32.96 24.28
C GLY A 476 15.29 32.05 24.76
N LYS A 477 15.08 30.74 24.94
CA LYS A 477 16.17 29.77 25.15
C LYS A 477 16.53 29.10 23.83
N GLN A 478 17.84 28.90 23.58
CA GLN A 478 18.30 28.18 22.39
C GLN A 478 17.84 26.72 22.46
N PRO A 479 17.36 26.15 21.34
CA PRO A 479 17.05 24.72 21.27
C PRO A 479 18.33 23.88 21.44
N PRO A 480 18.21 22.58 21.75
CA PRO A 480 19.36 21.69 21.79
C PRO A 480 20.09 21.72 20.44
N PRO A 481 21.43 21.51 20.39
CA PRO A 481 22.20 21.60 19.14
C PRO A 481 21.67 20.70 18.02
N GLU A 482 21.08 19.55 18.37
CA GLU A 482 20.45 18.60 17.45
C GLU A 482 19.16 19.13 16.81
N ALA A 483 18.54 20.15 17.39
CA ALA A 483 17.32 20.82 16.92
C ALA A 483 17.52 22.34 16.78
N ASP A 484 18.76 22.82 16.66
CA ASP A 484 19.08 24.19 16.28
C ASP A 484 19.37 24.25 14.79
N LEU A 485 18.52 24.98 14.06
CA LEU A 485 18.68 25.21 12.62
C LEU A 485 20.07 25.76 12.27
N ASN A 486 20.67 26.61 13.11
CA ASN A 486 21.98 27.19 12.83
C ASN A 486 23.13 26.19 13.00
N GLU A 487 23.00 25.24 13.92
CA GLU A 487 23.98 24.16 14.09
C GLU A 487 23.80 23.11 13.00
N LEU A 488 22.57 22.70 12.71
CA LEU A 488 22.24 21.76 11.63
C LEU A 488 22.70 22.27 10.26
N ARG A 489 22.71 23.58 10.02
CA ARG A 489 23.26 24.18 8.79
C ARG A 489 24.75 23.93 8.59
N LYS A 490 25.52 23.78 9.68
CA LYS A 490 26.98 23.57 9.64
C LYS A 490 27.32 22.12 9.35
N ILE A 491 26.43 21.20 9.66
CA ILE A 491 26.61 19.76 9.46
C ILE A 491 26.27 19.46 8.00
N SER A 492 27.31 19.34 7.16
CA SER A 492 27.14 18.88 5.77
C SER A 492 27.16 17.36 5.72
N ASP A 493 25.98 16.73 5.72
CA ASP A 493 25.82 15.28 5.60
C ASP A 493 25.46 14.86 4.16
N SER A 494 25.71 13.58 3.86
CA SER A 494 25.38 12.91 2.59
C SER A 494 23.89 12.97 2.21
N GLY A 495 22.99 13.23 3.18
CA GLY A 495 21.54 13.37 2.97
C GLY A 495 21.05 14.78 2.61
N THR A 496 21.94 15.77 2.45
CA THR A 496 21.57 17.14 2.10
C THR A 496 21.44 17.33 0.59
N CYS A 497 20.30 17.83 0.11
CA CYS A 497 20.13 18.16 -1.31
C CYS A 497 19.34 19.45 -1.55
N TRP A 498 19.43 20.00 -2.77
CA TRP A 498 18.61 21.12 -3.21
C TRP A 498 17.34 20.60 -3.88
N GLN A 499 16.18 20.96 -3.35
CA GLN A 499 14.87 20.62 -3.90
C GLN A 499 14.16 21.89 -4.38
N ALA A 500 13.48 21.81 -5.53
CA ALA A 500 12.68 22.89 -6.05
C ALA A 500 11.19 22.59 -5.84
N ALA A 501 10.41 23.62 -5.54
CA ALA A 501 8.97 23.52 -5.43
C ALA A 501 8.29 24.70 -6.14
N ILE A 502 7.13 24.44 -6.74
CA ILE A 502 6.24 25.43 -7.34
C ILE A 502 5.10 25.70 -6.38
N PHE A 503 4.90 26.98 -6.06
CA PHE A 503 3.76 27.45 -5.29
C PHE A 503 2.69 27.94 -6.26
N LYS A 504 1.55 27.25 -6.26
CA LYS A 504 0.41 27.49 -7.13
C LYS A 504 -0.73 28.11 -6.34
N VAL A 505 -1.34 29.15 -6.89
CA VAL A 505 -2.47 29.87 -6.29
C VAL A 505 -3.58 30.02 -7.32
N GLY A 506 -4.81 29.85 -6.85
CA GLY A 506 -6.04 29.60 -7.60
C GLY A 506 -5.93 28.54 -8.70
N ASP A 507 -5.36 27.40 -8.41
CA ASP A 507 -5.59 26.25 -9.26
C ASP A 507 -5.90 25.07 -8.36
N ASP A 508 -6.90 24.29 -8.74
CA ASP A 508 -7.28 23.11 -7.97
C ASP A 508 -6.31 21.96 -8.28
N VAL A 509 -5.36 21.75 -7.37
CA VAL A 509 -4.37 20.68 -7.49
C VAL A 509 -4.86 19.33 -6.96
N ARG A 510 -6.10 19.21 -6.44
CA ARG A 510 -6.63 17.94 -5.90
C ARG A 510 -6.69 16.84 -6.96
N GLN A 511 -7.01 17.20 -8.20
CA GLN A 511 -7.01 16.25 -9.32
C GLN A 511 -5.60 15.71 -9.60
N ASP A 512 -4.59 16.58 -9.60
CA ASP A 512 -3.19 16.20 -9.76
C ASP A 512 -2.75 15.27 -8.62
N MET A 513 -3.12 15.59 -7.36
CA MET A 513 -2.84 14.74 -6.20
C MET A 513 -3.36 13.31 -6.38
N LEU A 514 -4.61 13.15 -6.83
CA LEU A 514 -5.22 11.83 -7.04
C LEU A 514 -4.51 11.04 -8.15
N ALA A 515 -4.20 11.70 -9.27
CA ALA A 515 -3.50 11.06 -10.38
C ALA A 515 -2.09 10.59 -9.98
N LEU A 516 -1.35 11.42 -9.24
CA LEU A 516 -0.01 11.10 -8.76
C LEU A 516 -0.01 10.03 -7.67
N GLN A 517 -1.03 10.01 -6.80
CA GLN A 517 -1.23 8.91 -5.85
C GLN A 517 -1.44 7.57 -6.57
N LEU A 518 -2.28 7.55 -7.61
CA LEU A 518 -2.49 6.35 -8.43
C LEU A 518 -1.19 5.91 -9.12
N MET A 519 -0.43 6.88 -9.66
CA MET A 519 0.86 6.63 -10.28
C MET A 519 1.88 6.04 -9.29
N GLN A 520 1.90 6.52 -8.05
CA GLN A 520 2.73 5.96 -6.97
C GLN A 520 2.31 4.54 -6.61
N LEU A 521 1.00 4.26 -6.54
CA LEU A 521 0.49 2.89 -6.32
C LEU A 521 0.94 1.95 -7.45
N MET A 522 0.82 2.36 -8.71
CA MET A 522 1.29 1.57 -9.85
C MET A 522 2.80 1.34 -9.81
N LYS A 523 3.58 2.37 -9.46
CA LYS A 523 5.03 2.26 -9.25
C LYS A 523 5.36 1.21 -8.18
N ASN A 524 4.66 1.22 -7.05
CA ASN A 524 4.86 0.25 -5.98
C ASN A 524 4.52 -1.18 -6.44
N VAL A 525 3.46 -1.35 -7.24
CA VAL A 525 3.11 -2.65 -7.83
C VAL A 525 4.20 -3.14 -8.79
N TRP A 526 4.69 -2.30 -9.70
CA TRP A 526 5.76 -2.69 -10.63
C TRP A 526 7.06 -3.01 -9.90
N ALA A 527 7.45 -2.19 -8.92
CA ALA A 527 8.63 -2.44 -8.09
C ALA A 527 8.51 -3.74 -7.31
N GLY A 528 7.35 -4.01 -6.70
CA GLY A 528 7.07 -5.28 -6.01
C GLY A 528 7.10 -6.51 -6.91
N LEU A 529 6.78 -6.33 -8.20
CA LEU A 529 6.91 -7.39 -9.22
C LEU A 529 8.30 -7.44 -9.87
N GLY A 530 9.23 -6.55 -9.51
CA GLY A 530 10.55 -6.45 -10.12
C GLY A 530 10.52 -6.00 -11.59
N LEU A 531 9.45 -5.33 -12.03
CA LEU A 531 9.32 -4.82 -13.40
C LEU A 531 10.08 -3.48 -13.54
N PRO A 532 10.99 -3.35 -14.53
CA PRO A 532 11.84 -2.17 -14.68
C PRO A 532 11.10 -1.01 -15.38
N VAL A 533 9.99 -0.57 -14.80
CA VAL A 533 9.19 0.56 -15.31
C VAL A 533 9.67 1.85 -14.65
N CYS A 534 10.18 2.80 -15.44
CA CYS A 534 10.68 4.08 -14.93
C CYS A 534 9.55 5.10 -14.79
N VAL A 535 9.12 5.37 -13.56
CA VAL A 535 8.14 6.42 -13.24
C VAL A 535 8.60 7.26 -12.05
N PHE A 536 8.42 8.57 -12.18
CA PHE A 536 8.73 9.56 -11.14
C PHE A 536 7.45 10.29 -10.71
N PRO A 537 6.67 9.73 -9.77
CA PRO A 537 5.50 10.38 -9.19
C PRO A 537 5.96 11.47 -8.22
N TYR A 538 6.20 12.67 -8.73
CA TYR A 538 6.50 13.84 -7.89
C TYR A 538 5.31 14.15 -6.96
N ARG A 539 5.57 14.77 -5.82
CA ARG A 539 4.55 14.99 -4.79
C ARG A 539 3.83 16.32 -5.00
N VAL A 540 2.52 16.28 -4.83
CA VAL A 540 1.63 17.45 -4.85
C VAL A 540 0.80 17.45 -3.58
N VAL A 541 0.69 18.62 -2.95
CA VAL A 541 -0.14 18.80 -1.76
C VAL A 541 -0.96 20.08 -1.91
N ALA A 542 -2.28 19.94 -1.79
CA ALA A 542 -3.18 21.07 -1.68
C ALA A 542 -3.11 21.60 -0.25
N THR A 543 -2.75 22.87 -0.10
CA THR A 543 -2.53 23.51 1.21
C THR A 543 -3.70 24.36 1.66
N SER A 544 -4.55 24.80 0.72
CA SER A 544 -5.81 25.51 0.97
C SER A 544 -6.66 25.47 -0.30
N PRO A 545 -7.94 25.90 -0.28
CA PRO A 545 -8.73 25.98 -1.49
C PRO A 545 -8.03 26.80 -2.58
N GLY A 546 -7.92 26.21 -3.77
CA GLY A 546 -7.21 26.80 -4.90
C GLY A 546 -5.69 26.98 -4.72
N CYS A 547 -5.07 26.53 -3.62
CA CYS A 547 -3.61 26.67 -3.44
C CYS A 547 -2.94 25.30 -3.29
N GLY A 548 -1.73 25.20 -3.80
CA GLY A 548 -0.98 23.96 -3.74
C GLY A 548 0.52 24.14 -3.88
N VAL A 549 1.24 23.17 -3.34
CA VAL A 549 2.68 23.03 -3.48
C VAL A 549 2.95 21.81 -4.36
N ILE A 550 3.69 22.03 -5.44
CA ILE A 550 4.06 21.00 -6.41
C ILE A 550 5.56 20.83 -6.36
N GLU A 551 6.03 19.62 -6.09
CA GLU A 551 7.44 19.27 -6.19
C GLU A 551 7.93 19.37 -7.64
N CYS A 552 9.05 20.07 -7.86
CA CYS A 552 9.71 20.05 -9.15
C CYS A 552 10.59 18.81 -9.28
N VAL A 553 10.47 18.13 -10.42
CA VAL A 553 11.37 17.04 -10.79
C VAL A 553 12.80 17.58 -10.92
N PRO A 554 13.77 17.08 -10.13
CA PRO A 554 15.15 17.54 -10.19
C PRO A 554 15.76 17.21 -11.56
N ASN A 555 16.69 18.05 -12.02
CA ASN A 555 17.43 17.85 -13.28
C ASN A 555 16.53 17.64 -14.52
N SER A 556 15.31 18.18 -14.50
CA SER A 556 14.38 18.10 -15.62
C SER A 556 14.41 19.36 -16.49
N LYS A 557 14.13 19.19 -17.78
CA LYS A 557 13.91 20.28 -18.74
C LYS A 557 12.57 20.06 -19.42
N SER A 558 11.84 21.14 -19.71
CA SER A 558 10.59 21.01 -20.45
C SER A 558 10.87 20.61 -21.91
N ARG A 559 9.89 19.97 -22.55
CA ARG A 559 9.98 19.61 -23.98
C ARG A 559 10.27 20.82 -24.87
N ASP A 560 9.65 21.96 -24.58
CA ASP A 560 9.86 23.21 -25.31
C ASP A 560 11.29 23.76 -25.11
N GLN A 561 11.83 23.70 -23.89
CA GLN A 561 13.22 24.08 -23.62
C GLN A 561 14.21 23.19 -24.39
N LEU A 562 13.95 21.89 -24.46
CA LEU A 562 14.77 20.97 -25.25
C LEU A 562 14.70 21.30 -26.74
N GLY A 563 13.50 21.53 -27.29
CA GLY A 563 13.31 21.87 -28.70
C GLY A 563 13.93 23.21 -29.13
N ARG A 564 14.19 24.13 -28.19
CA ARG A 564 14.94 25.37 -28.46
C ARG A 564 16.46 25.22 -28.35
N GLN A 565 16.93 24.16 -27.69
CA GLN A 565 18.36 23.93 -27.40
C GLN A 565 19.00 22.88 -28.32
N THR A 566 18.22 22.03 -28.98
CA THR A 566 18.73 20.92 -29.81
C THR A 566 18.17 20.97 -31.22
N ASP A 567 19.03 20.82 -32.24
CA ASP A 567 18.61 20.39 -33.57
C ASP A 567 17.99 19.00 -33.43
N PHE A 568 16.89 18.73 -34.14
CA PHE A 568 16.01 17.56 -33.97
C PHE A 568 16.70 16.17 -33.89
N VAL A 569 17.96 16.05 -34.35
CA VAL A 569 18.77 14.82 -34.39
C VAL A 569 19.29 14.41 -33.00
N GLU A 570 19.76 15.34 -32.18
CA GLU A 570 20.27 15.03 -30.82
C GLU A 570 19.15 14.56 -29.88
N PHE A 571 17.91 15.01 -30.10
CA PHE A 571 16.76 14.56 -29.33
C PHE A 571 16.48 13.05 -29.52
N ILE A 572 16.67 12.53 -30.73
CA ILE A 572 16.54 11.09 -31.03
C ILE A 572 17.70 10.30 -30.41
N GLU A 573 18.92 10.83 -30.42
CA GLU A 573 20.06 10.19 -29.76
C GLU A 573 19.88 10.14 -28.24
N ILE A 574 19.39 11.21 -27.61
CA ILE A 574 19.11 11.23 -26.17
C ILE A 574 18.05 10.19 -25.81
N LEU A 575 16.95 10.09 -26.59
CA LEU A 575 15.94 9.04 -26.41
C LEU A 575 16.52 7.64 -26.61
N SER A 576 17.38 7.45 -27.62
CA SER A 576 18.04 6.17 -27.88
C SER A 576 19.02 5.78 -26.76
N VAL A 577 19.72 6.75 -26.16
CA VAL A 577 20.61 6.55 -25.01
C VAL A 577 19.82 6.28 -23.73
N MET A 578 18.70 6.96 -23.51
CA MET A 578 17.82 6.69 -22.36
C MET A 578 17.17 5.31 -22.43
N LEU A 579 16.78 4.84 -23.62
CA LEU A 579 16.24 3.50 -23.83
C LEU A 579 17.30 2.39 -23.73
N LYS A 580 18.60 2.72 -23.85
CA LYS A 580 19.71 1.75 -23.82
C LYS A 580 20.43 1.64 -22.46
N ARG A 581 20.16 2.53 -21.50
CA ARG A 581 20.83 2.48 -20.18
C ARG A 581 20.03 1.63 -19.18
N PRO A 582 20.65 0.61 -18.54
CA PRO A 582 20.02 -0.09 -17.43
C PRO A 582 19.80 0.86 -16.25
N ALA A 583 18.70 0.66 -15.54
CA ALA A 583 18.14 1.53 -14.49
C ALA A 583 18.96 1.61 -13.18
N HIS A 584 20.29 1.69 -13.26
CA HIS A 584 21.19 1.67 -12.09
C HIS A 584 21.69 3.04 -11.62
N TYR A 585 21.19 4.14 -12.16
CA TYR A 585 21.64 5.49 -11.79
C TYR A 585 20.46 6.42 -11.52
N MET A 586 19.71 6.19 -10.45
CA MET A 586 18.84 7.18 -9.80
C MET A 586 18.65 6.87 -8.29
N ASP A 587 19.60 6.19 -7.65
CA ASP A 587 19.72 6.20 -6.18
C ASP A 587 20.85 7.18 -5.84
N GLY A 588 20.46 8.40 -5.47
CA GLY A 588 21.34 9.52 -5.12
C GLY A 588 20.52 10.73 -4.73
#